data_AF-A0A821IIA4-F1
#
_entry.id   AF-A0A821IIA4-F1
#
_cell.length_a   1.000
_cell.length_b   1.000
_cell.length_c   1.000
_cell.angle_alpha   90.00
_cell.angle_beta   90.00
_cell.angle_gamma   90.00
#
_symmetry.space_group_name_H-M   'P 1'
#
loop_
_entity.id
_entity.type
_entity.pdbx_description
1 polymer ?
#
loop_
_entity_poly.entity_id
_entity_poly.type
_entity_poly.pdbx_seq_one_letter_code
_entity_poly.pdbx_strand_id
1 'polypeptide(L)'
;DDDDIILPKVSYRELPLAEILNNCNGLDYFLKFLQSLDAVGYANFYLNAEAFRCAGASASQQHARATVEQQQTNQEILRNMAKDLIEQYFLSTVSVKCLVQL
;
A
#
# COMPACT_ATOMS: atom_id res chain seq x y z
N ASP A 1 -17.20 -35.67 2.30
CA ASP A 1 -17.27 -34.66 3.36
C ASP A 1 -15.86 -34.39 3.84
N ASP A 2 -15.44 -33.16 3.54
CA ASP A 2 -14.31 -32.43 4.13
C ASP A 2 -12.90 -32.96 3.86
N ASP A 3 -12.42 -32.73 2.64
CA ASP A 3 -10.99 -32.55 2.37
C ASP A 3 -10.53 -31.26 3.09
N ASP A 4 -10.14 -31.39 4.36
CA ASP A 4 -9.42 -30.37 5.11
C ASP A 4 -8.14 -30.03 4.34
N ILE A 5 -8.17 -28.89 3.65
CA ILE A 5 -6.98 -28.29 3.05
C ILE A 5 -6.03 -27.98 4.21
N ILE A 6 -5.02 -28.83 4.41
CA ILE A 6 -3.91 -28.57 5.31
C ILE A 6 -3.12 -27.41 4.70
N LEU A 7 -3.58 -26.19 4.98
CA LEU A 7 -2.79 -25.00 4.74
C LEU A 7 -1.49 -25.18 5.52
N PRO A 8 -0.31 -25.10 4.86
CA PRO A 8 0.94 -25.23 5.57
C PRO A 8 0.93 -24.24 6.73
N LYS A 9 1.29 -24.73 7.93
CA LYS A 9 1.40 -23.94 9.15
C LYS A 9 2.62 -23.03 9.02
N VAL A 10 2.56 -22.08 8.08
CA VAL A 10 3.64 -21.15 7.82
C VAL A 10 3.71 -20.25 9.03
N SER A 11 4.77 -20.41 9.82
CA SER A 11 5.08 -19.46 10.88
C SER A 11 5.55 -18.17 10.22
N TYR A 12 4.60 -17.30 9.85
CA TYR A 12 4.90 -15.97 9.29
C TYR A 12 5.67 -15.08 10.28
N ARG A 13 5.77 -15.50 11.54
CA ARG A 13 6.40 -14.76 12.64
C ARG A 13 7.90 -14.57 12.46
N GLU A 14 8.56 -15.50 11.76
CA GLU A 14 10.02 -15.50 11.57
C GLU A 14 10.43 -14.98 10.19
N LEU A 15 9.46 -14.69 9.32
CA LEU A 15 9.74 -14.17 8.00
C LEU A 15 10.11 -12.68 8.08
N PRO A 16 11.08 -12.22 7.28
CA PRO A 16 11.32 -10.80 7.09
C PRO A 16 10.04 -10.08 6.66
N LEU A 17 9.84 -8.84 7.12
CA LEU A 17 8.65 -8.06 6.77
C LEU A 17 8.43 -7.98 5.25
N ALA A 18 9.50 -7.84 4.47
CA ALA A 18 9.42 -7.82 3.01
C ALA A 18 8.83 -9.12 2.43
N GLU A 19 9.12 -10.29 3.02
CA GLU A 19 8.55 -11.57 2.58
C GLU A 19 7.09 -11.71 2.99
N ILE A 20 6.72 -11.20 4.18
CA ILE A 20 5.33 -11.14 4.64
C ILE A 20 4.50 -10.27 3.68
N LEU A 21 5.01 -9.10 3.30
CA LEU A 21 4.30 -8.15 2.43
C LEU A 21 4.17 -8.65 0.98
N ASN A 22 5.11 -9.48 0.50
CA ASN A 22 5.09 -10.07 -0.84
C ASN A 22 4.30 -11.39 -0.93
N ASN A 23 3.85 -11.94 0.20
CA ASN A 23 3.05 -13.17 0.26
C ASN A 23 1.58 -12.82 0.54
N CYS A 24 0.66 -13.21 -0.35
CA CYS A 24 -0.77 -12.84 -0.20
C CYS A 24 -1.37 -13.28 1.15
N ASN A 25 -1.01 -14.48 1.65
CA ASN A 25 -1.49 -14.97 2.93
C ASN A 25 -0.81 -14.25 4.10
N GLY A 26 0.51 -14.04 4.01
CA GLY A 26 1.28 -13.31 5.01
C GLY A 26 0.78 -11.87 5.18
N LEU A 27 0.51 -11.19 4.08
CA LEU A 27 -0.05 -9.85 4.05
C LEU A 27 -1.43 -9.81 4.71
N ASP A 28 -2.33 -10.75 4.40
CA ASP A 28 -3.68 -10.79 4.99
C ASP A 28 -3.63 -10.95 6.52
N TYR A 29 -2.80 -11.88 7.04
CA TYR A 29 -2.61 -12.03 8.48
C TYR A 29 -1.98 -10.79 9.12
N PHE A 30 -1.02 -10.16 8.46
CA PHE A 30 -0.37 -8.94 8.93
C PHE A 30 -1.35 -7.76 8.97
N LEU A 31 -2.21 -7.59 7.96
CA LEU A 31 -3.25 -6.57 7.94
C LEU A 31 -4.28 -6.79 9.04
N LYS A 32 -4.72 -8.03 9.28
CA LYS A 32 -5.61 -8.37 10.40
C LYS A 32 -5.00 -8.04 11.76
N PHE A 33 -3.71 -8.30 11.92
CA PHE A 33 -2.98 -7.91 13.13
C PHE A 33 -2.89 -6.39 13.30
N LEU A 34 -2.56 -5.64 12.23
CA LEU A 34 -2.52 -4.19 12.34
C LEU A 34 -3.91 -3.58 12.55
N GLN A 35 -4.95 -4.18 11.99
CA GLN A 35 -6.33 -3.76 12.21
C GLN A 35 -6.74 -3.93 13.68
N SER A 36 -6.32 -5.00 14.35
CA SER A 36 -6.60 -5.18 15.79
C SER A 36 -5.86 -4.18 16.69
N LEU A 37 -4.83 -3.51 16.16
CA LEU A 37 -4.08 -2.45 16.83
C LEU A 37 -4.47 -1.03 16.38
N ASP A 38 -5.52 -0.88 15.56
CA ASP A 38 -5.89 0.38 14.90
C ASP A 38 -4.71 1.03 14.13
N ALA A 39 -3.82 0.19 13.62
CA ALA A 39 -2.56 0.54 12.97
C ALA A 39 -2.55 0.21 11.47
N VAL A 40 -3.69 -0.23 10.91
CA VAL A 40 -3.81 -0.65 9.51
C VAL A 40 -3.46 0.47 8.52
N GLY A 41 -3.61 1.74 8.93
CA GLY A 41 -3.22 2.91 8.15
C GLY A 41 -1.75 2.90 7.74
N TYR A 42 -0.83 2.38 8.57
CA TYR A 42 0.59 2.32 8.25
C TYR A 42 0.89 1.34 7.10
N ALA A 43 0.25 0.16 7.10
CA ALA A 43 0.41 -0.79 6.00
C ALA A 43 -0.28 -0.29 4.73
N ASN A 44 -1.47 0.30 4.83
CA ASN A 44 -2.16 0.86 3.67
C ASN A 44 -1.35 2.00 3.02
N PHE A 45 -0.72 2.85 3.83
CA PHE A 45 0.21 3.86 3.33
C PHE A 45 1.36 3.23 2.54
N TYR A 46 2.03 2.24 3.13
CA TYR A 46 3.15 1.55 2.47
C TYR A 46 2.73 0.93 1.13
N LEU A 47 1.61 0.20 1.11
CA LEU A 47 1.12 -0.48 -0.09
C LEU A 47 0.75 0.51 -1.19
N ASN A 48 0.09 1.61 -0.86
CA ASN A 48 -0.27 2.65 -1.83
C ASN A 48 0.97 3.39 -2.35
N ALA A 49 1.96 3.67 -1.49
CA ALA A 49 3.22 4.27 -1.90
C ALA A 49 4.01 3.34 -2.84
N GLU A 50 4.02 2.04 -2.54
CA GLU A 50 4.67 1.04 -3.38
C GLU A 50 3.97 0.89 -4.74
N ALA A 51 2.63 0.91 -4.75
CA ALA A 51 1.85 0.94 -6.00
C ALA A 51 2.17 2.17 -6.86
N PHE A 52 2.27 3.36 -6.24
CA PHE A 52 2.67 4.59 -6.91
C PHE A 52 4.10 4.48 -7.49
N ARG A 53 5.05 3.96 -6.72
CA ARG A 53 6.43 3.72 -7.17
C ARG A 53 6.49 2.79 -8.37
N CYS A 54 5.75 1.68 -8.32
CA CYS A 54 5.65 0.71 -9.42
C CYS A 54 5.03 1.33 -10.68
N ALA A 55 3.93 2.07 -10.54
CA ALA A 55 3.31 2.77 -11.66
C ALA A 55 4.28 3.77 -12.32
N GLY A 56 5.06 4.51 -11.51
CA GLY A 56 6.05 5.46 -12.01
C GLY A 56 7.19 4.78 -12.78
N ALA A 57 7.68 3.63 -12.29
CA ALA A 57 8.69 2.84 -12.96
C ALA A 57 8.17 2.29 -14.31
N SER A 58 6.95 1.75 -14.33
CA SER A 58 6.32 1.25 -15.55
C SER A 58 6.08 2.35 -16.57
N ALA A 59 5.58 3.52 -16.14
CA ALA A 59 5.39 4.67 -17.01
C ALA A 59 6.72 5.16 -17.63
N SER A 60 7.80 5.16 -16.85
CA SER A 60 9.14 5.55 -17.31
C SER A 60 9.69 4.57 -18.36
N GLN A 61 9.50 3.26 -18.16
CA GLN A 61 9.91 2.23 -19.13
C GLN A 61 9.12 2.32 -20.44
N GLN A 62 7.84 2.66 -20.35
CA GLN A 62 6.96 2.81 -21.52
C GLN A 62 7.17 4.13 -22.24
N HIS A 63 7.75 5.15 -21.59
CA HIS A 63 7.87 6.50 -22.15
C HIS A 63 8.52 6.53 -23.53
N ALA A 64 9.60 5.76 -23.73
CA ALA A 64 10.31 5.67 -25.01
C ALA A 64 9.52 4.99 -26.14
N ARG A 65 8.42 4.29 -25.83
CA ARG A 65 7.62 3.48 -26.78
C ARG A 65 6.15 3.90 -26.84
N ALA A 66 5.71 4.80 -25.98
CA ALA A 66 4.33 5.22 -25.83
C ALA A 66 3.99 6.38 -26.78
N THR A 67 2.73 6.43 -27.23
CA THR A 67 2.18 7.60 -27.92
C THR A 67 2.06 8.77 -26.96
N VAL A 68 1.94 9.99 -27.50
CA VAL A 68 1.75 11.21 -26.69
C VAL A 68 0.51 11.10 -25.79
N GLU A 69 -0.59 10.55 -26.32
CA GLU A 69 -1.82 10.31 -25.56
C GLU A 69 -1.58 9.35 -24.39
N GLN A 70 -0.85 8.26 -24.61
CA GLN A 70 -0.56 7.29 -23.56
C GLN A 70 0.40 7.84 -22.50
N GLN A 71 1.33 8.70 -22.89
CA GLN A 71 2.16 9.44 -21.93
C GLN A 71 1.33 10.40 -21.07
N GLN A 72 0.36 11.11 -21.66
CA GLN A 72 -0.54 12.00 -20.91
C GLN A 72 -1.40 11.22 -19.91
N THR A 73 -2.01 10.12 -20.34
CA THR A 73 -2.80 9.24 -19.44
C THR A 73 -1.96 8.71 -18.28
N ASN A 74 -0.73 8.26 -18.55
CA ASN A 74 0.18 7.79 -17.51
C ASN A 74 0.53 8.89 -16.50
N GLN A 75 0.76 10.12 -16.97
CA GLN A 75 1.01 11.27 -16.08
C GLN A 75 -0.21 11.64 -15.24
N GLU A 76 -1.42 11.57 -15.80
CA GLU A 76 -2.65 11.85 -15.08
C GLU A 76 -2.92 10.82 -13.98
N ILE A 77 -2.74 9.52 -14.29
CA ILE A 77 -2.84 8.44 -13.30
C ILE A 77 -1.87 8.68 -12.14
N LEU A 78 -0.60 8.95 -12.45
CA LEU A 78 0.42 9.20 -11.42
C LEU A 78 0.07 10.43 -10.57
N ARG A 79 -0.42 11.50 -11.20
CA ARG A 79 -0.84 12.70 -10.48
C ARG A 79 -2.00 12.40 -9.52
N ASN A 80 -2.99 11.64 -9.95
CA ASN A 80 -4.14 11.27 -9.11
C ASN A 80 -3.70 10.40 -7.94
N MET A 81 -2.87 9.38 -8.18
CA MET A 81 -2.31 8.54 -7.10
C MET A 81 -1.50 9.35 -6.09
N ALA A 82 -0.67 10.28 -6.55
CA ALA A 82 0.11 11.15 -5.66
C ALA A 82 -0.80 12.06 -4.83
N LYS A 83 -1.85 12.60 -5.44
CA LYS A 83 -2.85 13.43 -4.75
C LYS A 83 -3.56 12.62 -3.65
N ASP A 84 -4.02 11.41 -3.95
CA ASP A 84 -4.70 10.54 -2.99
C ASP A 84 -3.80 10.21 -1.79
N LEU A 85 -2.52 9.91 -2.04
CA LEU A 85 -1.53 9.68 -0.98
C LEU A 85 -1.37 10.90 -0.06
N ILE A 86 -1.27 12.10 -0.64
CA ILE A 86 -1.13 13.35 0.10
C ILE A 86 -2.38 13.62 0.94
N GLU A 87 -3.56 13.54 0.33
CA GLU A 87 -4.83 13.85 1.00
C GLU A 87 -5.11 12.87 2.14
N GLN A 88 -4.87 11.58 1.92
CA GLN A 88 -5.22 10.54 2.88
C GLN A 88 -4.26 10.47 4.07
N TYR A 89 -2.94 10.59 3.82
CA TYR A 89 -1.92 10.27 4.83
C TYR A 89 -1.15 11.49 5.34
N PHE A 90 -1.06 12.58 4.58
CA PHE A 90 -0.28 13.75 4.96
C PHE A 90 -1.16 14.93 5.41
N LEU A 91 -2.30 15.15 4.75
CA LEU A 91 -3.18 16.29 5.05
C LEU A 91 -4.22 16.02 6.14
N SER A 92 -4.46 14.77 6.52
CA SER A 92 -5.31 14.41 7.67
C SER A 92 -4.75 14.89 9.02
N THR A 93 -3.55 15.48 9.04
CA THR A 93 -2.94 16.12 10.23
C THR A 93 -3.28 17.61 10.42
N VAL A 94 -4.07 18.25 9.54
CA VAL A 94 -4.58 19.63 9.79
C VAL A 94 -5.87 19.60 10.64
N SER A 95 -5.83 18.89 11.76
CA SER A 95 -6.69 19.15 12.90
C SER A 95 -6.00 18.70 14.18
N VAL A 96 -4.75 19.15 14.39
CA VAL A 96 -4.22 19.32 15.75
C VAL A 96 -4.98 20.49 16.38
N LYS A 97 -6.26 20.26 16.70
CA LYS A 97 -6.94 21.05 17.73
C LYS A 97 -6.20 20.75 19.01
N CYS A 98 -5.23 21.59 19.31
CA CYS A 98 -4.97 22.15 20.63
C CYS A 98 -5.83 21.52 21.75
N LEU A 99 -5.48 20.29 22.17
CA LEU A 99 -5.80 19.81 23.50
C LEU A 99 -4.63 20.22 24.40
N VAL A 100 -4.46 21.55 24.50
CA VAL A 100 -4.02 22.14 25.75
C VAL A 100 -5.21 22.05 26.67
N GLN A 101 -5.28 20.99 27.47
CA GLN A 101 -5.88 21.06 28.79
C GLN A 101 -4.86 20.45 29.75
N LEU A 102 -3.99 21.35 30.23
CA LEU A 102 -3.37 21.27 31.54
C LEU A 102 -4.44 21.32 32.62
#